data_AF-A0A2D6MRW8-F1
#
_entry.id   AF-A0A2D6MRW8-F1
#
_cell.length_a   1.000
_cell.length_b   1.000
_cell.length_c   1.000
_cell.angle_alpha   90.00
_cell.angle_beta   90.00
_cell.angle_gamma   90.00
#
_symmetry.space_group_name_H-M   'P 1'
#
loop_
_entity.id
_entity.type
_entity.pdbx_description
1 polymer ?
#
loop_
_entity_poly.entity_id
_entity_poly.type
_entity_poly.pdbx_seq_one_letter_code
_entity_poly.pdbx_strand_id
1 'polypeptide(L)'
;MSADCPFCHPAGDRLFHLGRQVLGIWDGYPVSPGHALLVPKRHVASWFEATLEEQRELIDSISLAREVIERDHEPDGFNVGINIGAAAGQTVPHLHLHVIPRYAGDMADPRGGVRGVIPQKQNYLRAADEGFIARDREDASTAASLQALVRGGEDDPLLPHLKSHLDAAQLARFAVAFVLPSGVDLIDEHLRDLCARQGRFEFLTGDYQGVTDPDALERLLDIQAQHSDHVELRVYTSSDRSFHPKTYIFEGAATGGVAFVGSSNLTRTALSQGVEWNYRVVPSREAAGFQQVLGGFEALFADPATVPLDQAWIDAYRSRRPQVSESAKGNRVEVTAERPEPPPQPHEVQKEALAELERTRAEGARAGLVVLATGLGKTWLSAFDSHRPEFGRVLFVAHREEILGQALKTFRRIRPTAKLGLYTGEQKDASAEILFASVQTLSRATHLNRFERDAFDYVIVDEFHHADARTYRRLIDYFEPKFLLGLTATPERTDGGNLLALCGENLVYRCGVQEAIERGFLASYRYFGVPDSVDYTNIPWRSPKFDEEQLN
;
A
#
# COMPACT_ATOMS: atom_id res chain seq x y z
N MET A 1 28.81 -32.46 -34.46
CA MET A 1 29.90 -31.46 -34.47
C MET A 1 29.95 -30.88 -35.87
N SER A 2 29.99 -29.55 -35.99
CA SER A 2 30.19 -28.88 -37.29
C SER A 2 31.68 -28.69 -37.54
N ALA A 3 32.15 -29.04 -38.74
CA ALA A 3 33.58 -29.00 -39.09
C ALA A 3 34.18 -27.58 -39.03
N ASP A 4 33.35 -26.55 -39.26
CA ASP A 4 33.77 -25.15 -39.34
C ASP A 4 33.47 -24.37 -38.04
N CYS A 5 33.03 -25.04 -36.97
CA CYS A 5 32.72 -24.36 -35.71
C CYS A 5 33.96 -24.23 -34.81
N PRO A 6 34.37 -23.00 -34.43
CA PRO A 6 35.56 -22.78 -33.60
C PRO A 6 35.41 -23.31 -32.17
N PHE A 7 34.20 -23.64 -31.71
CA PHE A 7 33.97 -24.20 -30.39
C PHE A 7 33.79 -25.72 -30.38
N CYS A 8 33.47 -26.34 -31.52
CA CYS A 8 33.54 -27.79 -31.67
C CYS A 8 35.00 -28.28 -31.72
N HIS A 9 35.89 -27.44 -32.27
CA HIS A 9 37.31 -27.74 -32.45
C HIS A 9 38.18 -26.55 -31.98
N PRO A 10 38.16 -26.20 -30.68
CA PRO A 10 38.98 -25.12 -30.17
C PRO A 10 40.46 -25.46 -30.29
N ALA A 11 41.30 -24.45 -30.56
CA ALA A 11 42.74 -24.60 -30.50
C ALA A 11 43.17 -25.02 -29.09
N GLY A 12 44.12 -25.95 -28.98
CA GLY A 12 44.46 -26.59 -27.70
C GLY A 12 45.00 -25.63 -26.65
N ASP A 13 45.66 -24.56 -27.06
CA ASP A 13 46.15 -23.47 -26.21
C ASP A 13 45.04 -22.60 -25.62
N ARG A 14 43.84 -22.64 -26.21
CA ARG A 14 42.66 -21.94 -25.69
C ARG A 14 41.86 -22.79 -24.71
N LEU A 15 42.07 -24.10 -24.63
CA LEU A 15 41.29 -24.97 -23.74
C LEU A 15 41.88 -24.96 -22.32
N PHE A 16 41.09 -24.52 -21.33
CA PHE A 16 41.48 -24.56 -19.91
C PHE A 16 40.70 -25.57 -19.07
N HIS A 17 39.54 -26.02 -19.56
CA HIS A 17 38.71 -27.01 -18.86
C HIS A 17 38.09 -28.02 -19.83
N LEU A 18 38.11 -29.29 -19.44
CA LEU A 18 37.49 -30.40 -20.15
C LEU A 18 36.55 -31.16 -19.19
N GLY A 19 35.29 -30.74 -19.16
CA GLY A 19 34.23 -31.37 -18.37
C GLY A 19 33.71 -32.64 -19.04
N ARG A 20 32.60 -33.18 -18.52
CA ARG A 20 31.91 -34.33 -19.12
C ARG A 20 31.16 -33.90 -20.37
N GLN A 21 30.30 -32.89 -20.26
CA GLN A 21 29.49 -32.32 -21.33
C GLN A 21 29.98 -30.95 -21.78
N VAL A 22 30.76 -30.23 -20.97
CA VAL A 22 31.17 -28.84 -21.22
C VAL A 22 32.68 -28.71 -21.45
N LEU A 23 33.08 -27.73 -22.25
CA LEU A 23 34.44 -27.25 -22.48
C LEU A 23 34.57 -25.83 -21.93
N GLY A 24 35.68 -25.53 -21.24
CA GLY A 24 36.07 -24.16 -20.91
C GLY A 24 37.19 -23.70 -21.81
N ILE A 25 36.96 -22.60 -22.54
CA ILE A 25 37.83 -22.09 -23.59
C ILE A 25 38.10 -20.61 -23.34
N TRP A 26 39.34 -20.14 -23.47
CA TRP A 26 39.67 -18.71 -23.46
C TRP A 26 39.14 -18.03 -24.73
N ASP A 27 38.51 -16.87 -24.59
CA ASP A 27 38.01 -16.11 -25.73
C ASP A 27 39.18 -15.64 -26.61
N GLY A 28 39.03 -15.75 -27.93
CA GLY A 28 40.04 -15.31 -28.90
C GLY A 28 40.02 -13.80 -29.12
N TYR A 29 38.93 -13.15 -28.72
CA TYR A 29 38.71 -11.71 -28.75
C TYR A 29 38.23 -11.25 -27.36
N PRO A 30 39.09 -11.35 -26.34
CA PRO A 30 38.68 -11.09 -24.97
C PRO A 30 38.23 -9.64 -24.78
N VAL A 31 37.09 -9.45 -24.10
CA VAL A 31 36.62 -8.11 -23.70
C VAL A 31 37.54 -7.52 -22.62
N SER A 32 38.08 -8.39 -21.77
CA SER A 32 39.03 -8.08 -20.70
C SER A 32 39.98 -9.28 -20.49
N PRO A 33 41.18 -9.07 -19.92
CA PRO A 33 42.12 -10.16 -19.64
C PRO A 33 41.47 -11.29 -18.83
N GLY A 34 41.52 -12.54 -19.31
CA GLY A 34 40.89 -13.68 -18.66
C GLY A 34 39.43 -13.96 -19.07
N HIS A 35 38.90 -13.32 -20.12
CA HIS A 35 37.57 -13.64 -20.66
C HIS A 35 37.49 -15.11 -21.12
N ALA A 36 36.62 -15.88 -20.47
CA ALA A 36 36.39 -17.29 -20.74
C ALA A 36 35.00 -17.57 -21.34
N LEU A 37 34.91 -18.65 -22.11
CA LEU A 37 33.71 -19.21 -22.69
C LEU A 37 33.49 -20.64 -22.16
N LEU A 38 32.29 -20.91 -21.67
CA LEU A 38 31.83 -22.26 -21.31
C LEU A 38 30.88 -22.76 -22.40
N VAL A 39 31.21 -23.88 -23.03
CA VAL A 39 30.56 -24.36 -24.25
C VAL A 39 30.20 -25.85 -24.13
N PRO A 40 28.96 -26.29 -24.42
CA PRO A 40 28.67 -27.71 -24.53
C PRO A 40 29.47 -28.34 -25.68
N LYS A 41 30.00 -29.55 -25.47
CA LYS A 41 30.69 -30.35 -26.51
C LYS A 41 29.75 -30.68 -27.67
N ARG A 42 28.46 -30.86 -27.37
CA ARG A 42 27.43 -31.05 -28.39
C ARG A 42 27.14 -29.71 -29.05
N HIS A 43 27.12 -29.70 -30.37
CA HIS A 43 26.78 -28.51 -31.15
C HIS A 43 25.28 -28.23 -31.04
N VAL A 44 24.91 -27.34 -30.12
CA VAL A 44 23.57 -26.74 -30.01
C VAL A 44 23.70 -25.24 -30.07
N ALA A 45 22.76 -24.54 -30.71
CA ALA A 45 22.87 -23.10 -30.89
C ALA A 45 22.26 -22.32 -29.71
N SER A 46 21.29 -22.92 -29.02
CA SER A 46 20.45 -22.22 -28.04
C SER A 46 20.44 -22.91 -26.68
N TRP A 47 20.33 -22.12 -25.61
CA TRP A 47 20.11 -22.63 -24.25
C TRP A 47 18.87 -23.53 -24.17
N PHE A 48 17.83 -23.20 -24.94
CA PHE A 48 16.56 -23.92 -24.97
C PHE A 48 16.64 -25.28 -25.70
N GLU A 49 17.77 -25.57 -26.37
CA GLU A 49 18.06 -26.85 -27.04
C GLU A 49 19.05 -27.73 -26.26
N ALA A 50 19.68 -27.17 -25.23
CA ALA A 50 20.60 -27.89 -24.35
C ALA A 50 19.80 -28.85 -23.44
N THR A 51 20.39 -30.01 -23.12
CA THR A 51 19.78 -30.91 -22.14
C THR A 51 19.92 -30.34 -20.73
N LEU A 52 19.11 -30.84 -19.78
CA LEU A 52 19.21 -30.42 -18.38
C LEU A 52 20.60 -30.74 -17.79
N GLU A 53 21.25 -31.82 -18.20
CA GLU A 53 22.62 -32.10 -17.76
C GLU A 53 23.63 -31.09 -18.32
N GLU A 54 23.50 -30.70 -19.59
CA GLU A 54 24.36 -29.68 -20.20
C GLU A 54 24.15 -28.31 -19.54
N GLN A 55 22.90 -27.92 -19.30
CA GLN A 55 22.56 -26.67 -18.61
C GLN A 55 23.15 -26.64 -17.20
N ARG A 56 23.00 -27.74 -16.45
CA ARG A 56 23.54 -27.85 -15.09
C ARG A 56 25.06 -27.77 -15.09
N GLU A 57 25.74 -28.54 -15.94
CA GLU A 57 27.21 -28.53 -16.01
C GLU A 57 27.76 -27.18 -16.49
N LEU A 58 27.05 -26.46 -17.37
CA LEU A 58 27.39 -25.09 -17.76
C LEU A 58 27.37 -24.13 -16.57
N ILE A 59 26.33 -24.20 -15.73
CA ILE A 59 26.23 -23.37 -14.51
C ILE A 59 27.30 -23.76 -13.49
N ASP A 60 27.50 -25.06 -13.24
CA ASP A 60 28.51 -25.55 -12.31
C ASP A 60 29.93 -25.12 -12.73
N SER A 61 30.19 -25.07 -14.04
CA SER A 61 31.48 -24.68 -14.61
C SER A 61 31.80 -23.18 -14.45
N ILE A 62 30.84 -22.33 -14.06
CA ILE A 62 31.08 -20.89 -13.79
C ILE A 62 32.04 -20.73 -12.62
N SER A 63 31.83 -21.49 -11.54
CA SER A 63 32.69 -21.46 -10.35
C SER A 63 34.13 -21.87 -10.69
N LEU A 64 34.29 -22.89 -11.54
CA LEU A 64 35.60 -23.34 -12.00
C LEU A 64 36.31 -22.29 -12.86
N ALA A 65 35.58 -21.66 -13.79
CA ALA A 65 36.14 -20.55 -14.58
C ALA A 65 36.58 -19.39 -13.68
N ARG A 66 35.75 -19.01 -12.70
CA ARG A 66 36.07 -17.98 -11.71
C ARG A 66 37.36 -18.31 -10.95
N GLU A 67 37.52 -19.51 -10.42
CA GLU A 67 38.71 -19.90 -9.65
C GLU A 67 40.01 -19.79 -10.48
N VAL A 68 39.96 -20.24 -11.73
CA VAL A 68 41.12 -20.16 -12.64
C VAL A 68 41.43 -18.69 -12.98
N ILE A 69 40.41 -17.88 -13.25
CA ILE A 69 40.59 -16.46 -13.56
C ILE A 69 41.10 -15.67 -12.35
N GLU A 70 40.56 -15.92 -11.15
CA GLU A 70 41.01 -15.25 -9.92
C GLU A 70 42.49 -15.52 -9.63
N ARG A 71 42.94 -16.77 -9.83
CA ARG A 71 44.33 -17.16 -9.62
C ARG A 71 45.29 -16.47 -10.59
N ASP A 72 44.91 -16.37 -11.86
CA ASP A 72 45.85 -15.98 -12.93
C ASP A 72 45.75 -14.49 -13.27
N HIS A 73 44.65 -13.82 -12.90
CA HIS A 73 44.34 -12.49 -13.38
C HIS A 73 43.79 -11.51 -12.33
N GLU A 74 43.56 -11.94 -11.08
CA GLU A 74 43.17 -11.08 -9.93
C GLU A 74 42.11 -10.00 -10.27
N PRO A 75 40.93 -10.37 -10.79
CA PRO A 75 39.90 -9.40 -11.15
C PRO A 75 39.14 -8.85 -9.95
N ASP A 76 38.57 -7.65 -10.10
CA ASP A 76 37.74 -6.98 -9.08
C ASP A 76 36.26 -7.40 -9.14
N GLY A 77 35.84 -8.09 -10.20
CA GLY A 77 34.47 -8.57 -10.38
C GLY A 77 34.28 -9.38 -11.66
N PHE A 78 33.03 -9.75 -11.96
CA PHE A 78 32.69 -10.53 -13.16
C PHE A 78 31.36 -10.09 -13.79
N ASN A 79 31.25 -10.23 -15.11
CA ASN A 79 29.99 -10.31 -15.83
C ASN A 79 29.84 -11.70 -16.43
N VAL A 80 28.68 -12.32 -16.21
CA VAL A 80 28.38 -13.66 -16.71
C VAL A 80 27.10 -13.61 -17.55
N GLY A 81 27.12 -14.15 -18.76
CA GLY A 81 25.97 -14.04 -19.67
C GLY A 81 26.00 -14.96 -20.89
N ILE A 82 24.85 -15.10 -21.55
CA ILE A 82 24.65 -15.94 -22.74
C ILE A 82 23.89 -15.11 -23.78
N ASN A 83 24.36 -15.12 -25.03
CA ASN A 83 23.65 -14.55 -26.17
C ASN A 83 22.99 -15.67 -26.98
N ILE A 84 21.70 -15.54 -27.26
CA ILE A 84 20.92 -16.53 -28.03
C ILE A 84 20.27 -15.86 -29.23
N GLY A 85 20.67 -16.29 -30.43
CA GLY A 85 20.19 -15.77 -31.70
C GLY A 85 20.94 -14.51 -32.18
N ALA A 86 20.88 -14.27 -33.48
CA ALA A 86 21.61 -13.17 -34.14
C ALA A 86 21.23 -11.78 -33.60
N ALA A 87 19.95 -11.56 -33.26
CA ALA A 87 19.48 -10.29 -32.70
C ALA A 87 20.09 -9.97 -31.32
N ALA A 88 20.46 -11.00 -30.55
CA ALA A 88 21.16 -10.86 -29.27
C ALA A 88 22.69 -10.76 -29.45
N GLY A 89 23.19 -10.66 -30.67
CA GLY A 89 24.62 -10.58 -30.96
C GLY A 89 25.35 -11.94 -30.98
N GLN A 90 24.63 -13.06 -31.03
CA GLN A 90 25.27 -14.38 -31.18
C GLN A 90 25.87 -14.51 -32.59
N THR A 91 27.20 -14.48 -32.69
CA THR A 91 27.94 -14.56 -33.96
C THR A 91 28.30 -15.99 -34.34
N VAL A 92 28.59 -16.84 -33.36
CA VAL A 92 28.82 -18.28 -33.56
C VAL A 92 27.55 -19.03 -33.11
N PRO A 93 26.85 -19.74 -34.01
CA PRO A 93 25.61 -20.46 -33.69
C PRO A 93 25.91 -21.78 -32.96
N HIS A 94 26.56 -21.65 -31.83
CA HIS A 94 26.85 -22.69 -30.85
C HIS A 94 26.76 -22.01 -29.49
N LEU A 95 25.91 -22.49 -28.60
CA LEU A 95 25.69 -22.01 -27.24
C LEU A 95 27.04 -21.82 -26.55
N HIS A 96 27.27 -20.65 -25.98
CA HIS A 96 28.44 -20.36 -25.17
C HIS A 96 28.06 -19.36 -24.09
N LEU A 97 28.51 -19.62 -22.87
CA LEU A 97 28.32 -18.76 -21.72
C LEU A 97 29.63 -18.02 -21.46
N HIS A 98 29.55 -16.69 -21.45
CA HIS A 98 30.67 -15.80 -21.21
C HIS A 98 30.90 -15.63 -19.71
N VAL A 99 32.15 -15.77 -19.27
CA VAL A 99 32.62 -15.38 -17.93
C VAL A 99 33.68 -14.30 -18.14
N ILE A 100 33.29 -13.05 -17.96
CA ILE A 100 34.08 -11.86 -18.28
C ILE A 100 34.57 -11.25 -16.97
N PRO A 101 35.86 -11.33 -16.62
CA PRO A 101 36.42 -10.61 -15.48
C PRO A 101 36.34 -9.09 -15.69
N ARG A 102 36.18 -8.34 -14.60
CA ARG A 102 36.09 -6.87 -14.58
C ARG A 102 37.14 -6.31 -13.64
N TYR A 103 37.68 -5.15 -14.01
CA TYR A 103 38.75 -4.47 -13.29
C TYR A 103 38.33 -3.04 -12.94
N ALA A 104 38.71 -2.57 -11.76
CA ALA A 104 38.48 -1.19 -11.35
C ALA A 104 39.11 -0.23 -12.37
N GLY A 105 38.27 0.58 -13.02
CA GLY A 105 38.68 1.55 -14.04
C GLY A 105 38.69 1.04 -15.49
N ASP A 106 38.30 -0.22 -15.75
CA ASP A 106 38.17 -0.75 -17.12
C ASP A 106 37.04 -0.08 -17.94
N MET A 107 36.12 0.61 -17.26
CA MET A 107 35.00 1.34 -17.82
C MET A 107 34.71 2.56 -16.95
N ALA A 108 34.44 3.71 -17.59
CA ALA A 108 34.18 4.97 -16.89
C ALA A 108 32.93 4.92 -15.98
N ASP A 109 31.91 4.13 -16.35
CA ASP A 109 30.70 3.93 -15.54
C ASP A 109 30.19 2.48 -15.72
N PRO A 110 30.53 1.55 -14.82
CA PRO A 110 30.14 0.14 -14.94
C PRO A 110 28.66 -0.12 -14.57
N ARG A 111 27.92 0.89 -14.07
CA ARG A 111 26.54 0.72 -13.60
C ARG A 111 25.62 0.22 -14.72
N GLY A 112 24.76 -0.73 -14.36
CA GLY A 112 23.89 -1.43 -15.30
C GLY A 112 24.44 -2.74 -15.83
N GLY A 113 25.76 -2.97 -15.80
CA GLY A 113 26.38 -4.25 -16.13
C GLY A 113 25.84 -4.88 -17.42
N VAL A 114 25.11 -5.99 -17.28
CA VAL A 114 24.48 -6.75 -18.39
C VAL A 114 23.54 -5.92 -19.27
N ARG A 115 23.01 -4.79 -18.78
CA ARG A 115 22.21 -3.85 -19.60
C ARG A 115 23.03 -3.16 -20.69
N GLY A 116 24.36 -3.26 -20.62
CA GLY A 116 25.32 -2.85 -21.65
C GLY A 116 25.10 -3.45 -23.03
N VAL A 117 24.30 -4.53 -23.14
CA VAL A 117 23.87 -5.09 -24.43
C VAL A 117 23.12 -4.07 -25.31
N ILE A 118 22.49 -3.06 -24.70
CA ILE A 118 21.99 -1.87 -25.39
C ILE A 118 22.68 -0.66 -24.74
N PRO A 119 23.80 -0.15 -25.28
CA PRO A 119 24.65 0.83 -24.61
C PRO A 119 23.90 2.08 -24.12
N GLN A 120 22.90 2.56 -24.88
CA GLN A 120 22.09 3.72 -24.52
C GLN A 120 21.17 3.46 -23.30
N LYS A 121 20.85 2.19 -23.03
CA LYS A 121 20.03 1.74 -21.88
C LYS A 121 20.86 1.09 -20.77
N GLN A 122 22.20 1.05 -20.94
CA GLN A 122 23.14 0.45 -20.01
C GLN A 122 23.02 1.11 -18.65
N ASN A 123 23.36 2.39 -18.60
CA ASN A 123 23.12 3.19 -17.43
C ASN A 123 21.63 3.58 -17.44
N TYR A 124 20.83 2.76 -16.78
CA TYR A 124 19.40 2.98 -16.57
C TYR A 124 19.10 4.21 -15.71
N LEU A 125 20.13 4.87 -15.18
CA LEU A 125 20.08 6.18 -14.56
C LEU A 125 20.41 7.32 -15.55
N ARG A 126 21.05 7.04 -16.72
CA ARG A 126 21.27 8.02 -17.81
C ARG A 126 20.05 8.18 -18.73
N ALA A 127 19.30 7.11 -18.99
CA ALA A 127 18.18 7.12 -19.95
C ALA A 127 16.89 7.78 -19.43
N ALA A 128 16.90 8.37 -18.23
CA ALA A 128 15.78 9.18 -17.72
C ALA A 128 15.60 10.53 -18.48
N ASP A 129 16.53 10.89 -19.37
CA ASP A 129 16.44 12.10 -20.21
C ASP A 129 15.67 11.88 -21.54
N GLU A 130 15.45 10.64 -21.99
CA GLU A 130 14.68 10.35 -23.22
C GLU A 130 13.76 9.13 -23.03
N GLY A 131 12.64 9.36 -22.35
CA GLY A 131 11.38 8.62 -22.49
C GLY A 131 11.42 7.09 -22.45
N PHE A 132 11.36 6.49 -21.25
CA PHE A 132 10.51 5.31 -20.99
C PHE A 132 10.28 5.12 -19.49
N ILE A 133 9.01 4.91 -19.12
CA ILE A 133 8.48 4.76 -17.76
C ILE A 133 8.78 3.34 -17.23
N ALA A 134 9.46 3.20 -16.07
CA ALA A 134 9.11 2.23 -15.01
C ALA A 134 10.06 2.28 -13.77
N ARG A 135 9.45 2.73 -12.66
CA ARG A 135 9.46 2.18 -11.28
C ARG A 135 10.77 1.93 -10.51
N ASP A 136 10.80 2.60 -9.35
CA ASP A 136 11.33 2.18 -8.05
C ASP A 136 12.85 1.93 -7.93
N ARG A 137 13.58 2.97 -7.54
CA ARG A 137 14.35 3.04 -6.28
C ARG A 137 15.24 4.30 -6.28
N GLU A 138 15.03 5.11 -5.25
CA GLU A 138 15.75 6.33 -4.95
C GLU A 138 17.22 6.07 -4.63
N ASP A 139 18.12 6.92 -5.13
CA ASP A 139 19.33 7.31 -4.39
C ASP A 139 19.88 8.67 -4.88
N ALA A 140 19.73 9.65 -3.97
CA ALA A 140 20.52 10.84 -3.60
C ALA A 140 21.43 11.63 -4.59
N SER A 141 21.60 11.33 -5.88
CA SER A 141 22.45 12.15 -6.79
C SER A 141 21.68 13.02 -7.79
N THR A 142 20.35 13.02 -7.74
CA THR A 142 19.45 13.78 -8.65
C THR A 142 19.17 15.22 -8.19
N ALA A 143 20.10 15.81 -7.44
CA ALA A 143 20.03 17.22 -7.11
C ALA A 143 19.99 18.11 -8.37
N ALA A 144 20.61 17.73 -9.51
CA ALA A 144 20.84 18.66 -10.62
C ALA A 144 19.82 18.63 -11.79
N SER A 145 18.94 17.62 -11.94
CA SER A 145 18.02 17.55 -13.10
C SER A 145 16.51 17.38 -12.86
N LEU A 146 15.99 17.37 -11.63
CA LEU A 146 14.54 17.56 -11.39
C LEU A 146 14.05 18.89 -12.00
N GLN A 147 13.02 18.87 -12.84
CA GLN A 147 12.37 20.09 -13.30
C GLN A 147 11.82 20.86 -12.10
N ALA A 148 12.12 22.16 -12.05
CA ALA A 148 11.70 23.02 -10.95
C ALA A 148 10.20 23.30 -10.98
N LEU A 149 9.54 23.22 -12.13
CA LEU A 149 8.10 23.47 -12.26
C LEU A 149 7.35 22.16 -12.46
N VAL A 150 6.36 21.91 -11.61
CA VAL A 150 5.31 20.90 -11.80
C VAL A 150 4.07 21.61 -12.35
N ARG A 151 3.58 21.21 -13.52
CA ARG A 151 2.57 21.97 -14.30
C ARG A 151 1.12 21.52 -14.11
N GLY A 152 0.90 20.41 -13.40
CA GLY A 152 -0.42 19.81 -13.29
C GLY A 152 -0.88 19.21 -14.62
N GLY A 153 -2.19 19.02 -14.76
CA GLY A 153 -2.80 18.43 -15.95
C GLY A 153 -2.51 16.94 -16.10
N GLU A 154 -2.81 16.40 -17.29
CA GLU A 154 -2.60 14.99 -17.60
C GLU A 154 -1.11 14.60 -17.72
N ASP A 155 -0.26 15.57 -18.08
CA ASP A 155 1.15 15.32 -18.38
C ASP A 155 2.06 15.30 -17.14
N ASP A 156 1.79 16.15 -16.15
CA ASP A 156 2.66 16.33 -14.97
C ASP A 156 1.84 16.68 -13.71
N PRO A 157 0.92 15.79 -13.28
CA PRO A 157 0.11 16.00 -12.09
C PRO A 157 0.98 16.08 -10.83
N LEU A 158 0.54 16.84 -9.82
CA LEU A 158 1.29 16.98 -8.56
C LEU A 158 1.26 15.69 -7.72
N LEU A 159 0.16 14.93 -7.78
CA LEU A 159 -0.08 13.78 -6.90
C LEU A 159 1.06 12.74 -6.88
N PRO A 160 1.59 12.26 -8.02
CA PRO A 160 2.68 11.28 -8.01
C PRO A 160 3.94 11.81 -7.32
N HIS A 161 4.24 13.11 -7.45
CA HIS A 161 5.38 13.73 -6.76
C HIS A 161 5.17 13.74 -5.25
N LEU A 162 3.98 14.11 -4.76
CA LEU A 162 3.67 14.10 -3.33
C LEU A 162 3.74 12.68 -2.75
N LYS A 163 3.17 11.68 -3.44
CA LYS A 163 3.18 10.28 -3.00
C LYS A 163 4.60 9.75 -2.84
N SER A 164 5.43 9.92 -3.87
CA SER A 164 6.82 9.48 -3.85
C SER A 164 7.59 10.11 -2.67
N HIS A 165 7.38 11.40 -2.40
CA HIS A 165 8.07 12.07 -1.31
C HIS A 165 7.49 11.73 0.08
N LEU A 166 6.19 11.43 0.18
CA LEU A 166 5.59 10.91 1.41
C LEU A 166 6.14 9.53 1.78
N ASP A 167 6.27 8.64 0.80
CA ASP A 167 6.76 7.27 0.99
C ASP A 167 8.21 7.24 1.50
N ALA A 168 9.01 8.26 1.17
CA ALA A 168 10.40 8.40 1.60
C ALA A 168 10.60 9.32 2.82
N ALA A 169 9.58 10.08 3.22
CA ALA A 169 9.70 11.08 4.28
C ALA A 169 9.85 10.45 5.67
N GLN A 170 10.50 11.20 6.55
CA GLN A 170 10.44 11.08 8.01
C GLN A 170 9.58 12.20 8.62
N LEU A 171 9.50 13.36 7.95
CA LEU A 171 8.64 14.46 8.33
C LEU A 171 7.96 15.06 7.10
N ALA A 172 6.64 15.20 7.15
CA ALA A 172 5.86 15.89 6.11
C ALA A 172 5.15 17.10 6.71
N ARG A 173 5.14 18.23 6.02
CA ARG A 173 4.43 19.44 6.45
C ARG A 173 3.53 19.97 5.35
N PHE A 174 2.32 20.34 5.73
CA PHE A 174 1.29 20.82 4.81
C PHE A 174 0.78 22.16 5.30
N ALA A 175 0.84 23.20 4.47
CA ALA A 175 0.14 24.47 4.69
C ALA A 175 -0.74 24.75 3.48
N VAL A 176 -2.00 24.33 3.55
CA VAL A 176 -2.91 24.33 2.40
C VAL A 176 -4.23 24.99 2.76
N ALA A 177 -4.62 26.00 1.98
CA ALA A 177 -5.79 26.83 2.25
C ALA A 177 -7.10 26.03 2.27
N PHE A 178 -7.28 25.16 1.28
CA PHE A 178 -8.51 24.41 1.09
C PHE A 178 -8.24 22.91 1.07
N VAL A 179 -9.03 22.18 1.83
CA VAL A 179 -8.93 20.72 1.95
C VAL A 179 -10.30 20.10 1.71
N LEU A 180 -10.40 19.22 0.73
CA LEU A 180 -11.61 18.46 0.43
C LEU A 180 -11.40 16.97 0.71
N PRO A 181 -12.48 16.20 0.97
CA PRO A 181 -12.34 14.78 1.33
C PRO A 181 -11.67 13.98 0.20
N SER A 182 -11.95 14.36 -1.05
CA SER A 182 -11.37 13.80 -2.26
C SER A 182 -9.84 13.95 -2.34
N GLY A 183 -9.27 15.01 -1.78
CA GLY A 183 -7.83 15.24 -1.74
C GLY A 183 -7.17 14.44 -0.63
N VAL A 184 -7.79 14.40 0.55
CA VAL A 184 -7.30 13.57 1.68
C VAL A 184 -7.27 12.10 1.29
N ASP A 185 -8.30 11.58 0.61
CA ASP A 185 -8.36 10.19 0.15
C ASP A 185 -7.18 9.78 -0.74
N LEU A 186 -6.64 10.71 -1.52
CA LEU A 186 -5.53 10.41 -2.43
C LEU A 186 -4.21 10.16 -1.69
N ILE A 187 -4.05 10.72 -0.50
CA ILE A 187 -2.81 10.66 0.30
C ILE A 187 -2.97 9.94 1.65
N ASP A 188 -4.20 9.57 2.05
CA ASP A 188 -4.50 8.94 3.36
C ASP A 188 -3.62 7.71 3.63
N GLU A 189 -3.49 6.81 2.66
CA GLU A 189 -2.68 5.60 2.81
C GLU A 189 -1.20 5.93 3.04
N HIS A 190 -0.67 6.92 2.32
CA HIS A 190 0.72 7.37 2.43
C HIS A 190 1.00 8.11 3.75
N LEU A 191 0.02 8.88 4.26
CA LEU A 191 0.12 9.52 5.58
C LEU A 191 0.13 8.48 6.71
N ARG A 192 -0.68 7.42 6.60
CA ARG A 192 -0.70 6.33 7.58
C ARG A 192 0.56 5.49 7.51
N ASP A 193 1.06 5.19 6.32
CA ASP A 193 2.34 4.49 6.12
C ASP A 193 3.51 5.30 6.73
N LEU A 194 3.54 6.62 6.50
CA LEU A 194 4.51 7.52 7.13
C LEU A 194 4.52 7.36 8.65
N CYS A 195 3.33 7.37 9.28
CA CYS A 195 3.21 7.19 10.73
C CYS A 195 3.61 5.78 11.18
N ALA A 196 3.24 4.74 10.42
CA ALA A 196 3.61 3.35 10.71
C ALA A 196 5.14 3.15 10.69
N ARG A 197 5.84 3.85 9.79
CA ARG A 197 7.31 3.92 9.71
C ARG A 197 7.95 4.86 10.73
N GLN A 198 7.21 5.28 11.76
CA GLN A 198 7.64 6.21 12.82
C GLN A 198 7.96 7.63 12.33
N GLY A 199 7.60 7.97 11.10
CA GLY A 199 7.62 9.34 10.60
C GLY A 199 6.51 10.17 11.22
N ARG A 200 6.50 11.48 10.94
CA ARG A 200 5.55 12.43 11.50
C ARG A 200 4.99 13.34 10.42
N PHE A 201 3.81 13.91 10.64
CA PHE A 201 3.36 15.03 9.82
C PHE A 201 2.67 16.15 10.59
N GLU A 202 2.91 17.37 10.12
CA GLU A 202 2.32 18.60 10.61
C GLU A 202 1.39 19.15 9.54
N PHE A 203 0.12 19.36 9.88
CA PHE A 203 -0.88 19.78 8.91
C PHE A 203 -1.54 21.07 9.36
N LEU A 204 -1.47 22.09 8.52
CA LEU A 204 -2.09 23.39 8.70
C LEU A 204 -3.04 23.68 7.54
N THR A 205 -4.28 23.95 7.89
CA THR A 205 -5.27 24.48 6.94
C THR A 205 -5.99 25.69 7.53
N GLY A 206 -7.02 26.19 6.84
CA GLY A 206 -7.78 27.34 7.28
C GLY A 206 -9.27 27.19 7.00
N ASP A 207 -10.05 28.07 7.64
CA ASP A 207 -11.48 28.22 7.45
C ASP A 207 -11.85 29.30 6.40
N TYR A 208 -10.85 29.87 5.73
CA TYR A 208 -11.01 30.95 4.75
C TYR A 208 -12.05 30.58 3.68
N GLN A 209 -12.97 31.51 3.41
CA GLN A 209 -14.10 31.35 2.46
C GLN A 209 -15.04 30.16 2.73
N GLY A 210 -14.88 29.42 3.82
CA GLY A 210 -15.70 28.25 4.10
C GLY A 210 -15.49 27.10 3.11
N VAL A 211 -14.38 27.03 2.38
CA VAL A 211 -14.21 26.01 1.33
C VAL A 211 -13.79 24.66 1.92
N THR A 212 -12.85 24.65 2.87
CA THR A 212 -12.40 23.43 3.56
C THR A 212 -13.59 22.62 4.08
N ASP A 213 -13.62 21.34 3.77
CA ASP A 213 -14.74 20.49 4.12
C ASP A 213 -14.55 19.89 5.52
N PRO A 214 -15.52 20.05 6.44
CA PRO A 214 -15.47 19.42 7.75
C PRO A 214 -15.22 17.91 7.71
N ASP A 215 -15.77 17.18 6.73
CA ASP A 215 -15.58 15.74 6.61
C ASP A 215 -14.14 15.37 6.22
N ALA A 216 -13.41 16.28 5.57
CA ALA A 216 -11.99 16.09 5.30
C ALA A 216 -11.15 16.25 6.57
N LEU A 217 -11.53 17.18 7.45
CA LEU A 217 -10.90 17.40 8.75
C LEU A 217 -11.13 16.21 9.70
N GLU A 218 -12.33 15.63 9.70
CA GLU A 218 -12.65 14.40 10.43
C GLU A 218 -11.72 13.25 10.04
N ARG A 219 -11.42 13.10 8.74
CA ARG A 219 -10.51 12.04 8.26
C ARG A 219 -9.08 12.27 8.73
N LEU A 220 -8.63 13.52 8.80
CA LEU A 220 -7.32 13.85 9.37
C LEU A 220 -7.29 13.56 10.88
N LEU A 221 -8.35 13.92 11.62
CA LEU A 221 -8.48 13.55 13.03
C LEU A 221 -8.49 12.03 13.22
N ASP A 222 -9.09 11.25 12.33
CA ASP A 222 -9.05 9.78 12.36
C ASP A 222 -7.61 9.24 12.23
N ILE A 223 -6.75 9.90 11.44
CA ILE A 223 -5.32 9.56 11.34
C ILE A 223 -4.60 9.93 12.65
N GLN A 224 -4.86 11.12 13.19
CA GLN A 224 -4.24 11.57 14.45
C GLN A 224 -4.66 10.69 15.64
N ALA A 225 -5.93 10.31 15.72
CA ALA A 225 -6.42 9.39 16.74
C ALA A 225 -5.67 8.05 16.69
N GLN A 226 -5.34 7.60 15.47
CA GLN A 226 -4.56 6.37 15.23
C GLN A 226 -3.06 6.51 15.54
N HIS A 227 -2.50 7.72 15.46
CA HIS A 227 -1.07 7.97 15.53
C HIS A 227 -0.75 9.27 16.29
N SER A 228 -1.25 9.42 17.53
CA SER A 228 -1.26 10.70 18.26
C SER A 228 0.12 11.34 18.42
N ASP A 229 1.16 10.53 18.62
CA ASP A 229 2.52 11.02 18.85
C ASP A 229 3.26 11.40 17.56
N HIS A 230 2.63 11.16 16.40
CA HIS A 230 3.20 11.34 15.07
C HIS A 230 2.49 12.42 14.25
N VAL A 231 1.36 12.95 14.74
CA VAL A 231 0.49 13.81 13.94
C VAL A 231 0.12 15.06 14.71
N GLU A 232 0.41 16.22 14.11
CA GLU A 232 0.01 17.51 14.65
C GLU A 232 -0.88 18.25 13.63
N LEU A 233 -2.13 18.47 14.01
CA LEU A 233 -3.13 19.13 13.16
C LEU A 233 -3.47 20.50 13.75
N ARG A 234 -3.41 21.54 12.93
CA ARG A 234 -3.77 22.91 13.31
C ARG A 234 -4.62 23.57 12.24
N VAL A 235 -5.40 24.56 12.65
CA VAL A 235 -6.18 25.43 11.77
C VAL A 235 -5.88 26.89 12.03
N TYR A 236 -5.58 27.62 10.97
CA TYR A 236 -5.57 29.08 10.93
C TYR A 236 -7.01 29.62 10.91
N THR A 237 -7.42 30.32 11.95
CA THR A 237 -8.74 30.93 12.06
C THR A 237 -8.71 32.31 11.39
N SER A 238 -9.31 32.39 10.21
CA SER A 238 -9.30 33.59 9.36
C SER A 238 -10.34 34.60 9.88
N SER A 239 -9.92 35.58 10.69
CA SER A 239 -10.77 36.72 11.06
C SER A 239 -10.72 37.81 9.98
N ASP A 240 -9.55 38.41 9.79
CA ASP A 240 -9.35 39.64 9.00
C ASP A 240 -8.29 39.50 7.90
N ARG A 241 -7.63 38.34 7.83
CA ARG A 241 -6.56 38.04 6.89
C ARG A 241 -6.90 36.82 6.05
N SER A 242 -6.60 36.89 4.76
CA SER A 242 -6.73 35.74 3.87
C SER A 242 -5.66 34.69 4.18
N PHE A 243 -6.10 33.47 4.46
CA PHE A 243 -5.23 32.30 4.54
C PHE A 243 -5.31 31.56 3.20
N HIS A 244 -4.30 31.75 2.33
CA HIS A 244 -4.28 31.11 1.01
C HIS A 244 -2.98 30.37 0.61
N PRO A 245 -2.13 29.86 1.53
CA PRO A 245 -0.95 29.09 1.12
C PRO A 245 -1.34 27.77 0.45
N LYS A 246 -0.44 27.24 -0.39
CA LYS A 246 -0.44 25.86 -0.88
C LYS A 246 0.99 25.36 -0.92
N THR A 247 1.41 24.81 0.21
CA THR A 247 2.78 24.40 0.43
C THR A 247 2.82 22.98 0.97
N TYR A 248 3.68 22.16 0.38
CA TYR A 248 3.93 20.77 0.76
C TYR A 248 5.43 20.62 0.98
N ILE A 249 5.86 20.14 2.14
CA ILE A 249 7.27 20.01 2.51
C ILE A 249 7.51 18.59 2.99
N PHE A 250 8.58 17.97 2.51
CA PHE A 250 8.95 16.61 2.89
C PHE A 250 10.43 16.58 3.25
N GLU A 251 10.76 15.95 4.36
CA GLU A 251 12.13 15.79 4.86
C GLU A 251 12.40 14.32 5.16
N GLY A 252 13.56 13.83 4.75
CA GLY A 252 14.01 12.47 5.02
C GLY A 252 15.54 12.39 5.05
N ALA A 253 16.06 11.39 5.78
CA ALA A 253 17.51 11.24 6.00
C ALA A 253 18.34 11.08 4.70
N ALA A 254 17.74 10.56 3.63
CA ALA A 254 18.42 10.31 2.35
C ALA A 254 18.26 11.46 1.32
N THR A 255 17.22 12.29 1.41
CA THR A 255 16.82 13.22 0.34
C THR A 255 17.20 14.68 0.61
N GLY A 256 17.60 15.03 1.84
CA GLY A 256 17.94 16.39 2.24
C GLY A 256 16.73 17.34 2.36
N GLY A 257 15.59 16.98 1.77
CA GLY A 257 14.32 17.70 1.82
C GLY A 257 13.81 18.17 0.46
N VAL A 258 12.52 18.40 0.33
CA VAL A 258 11.89 19.00 -0.85
C VAL A 258 10.64 19.76 -0.45
N ALA A 259 10.40 20.92 -1.08
CA ALA A 259 9.17 21.66 -0.90
C ALA A 259 8.52 21.95 -2.26
N PHE A 260 7.19 21.96 -2.29
CA PHE A 260 6.38 22.41 -3.41
C PHE A 260 5.57 23.61 -2.96
N VAL A 261 5.70 24.73 -3.66
CA VAL A 261 4.95 25.97 -3.41
C VAL A 261 4.22 26.35 -4.68
N GLY A 262 2.89 26.46 -4.63
CA GLY A 262 2.13 26.60 -5.86
C GLY A 262 0.66 26.98 -5.70
N SER A 263 -0.13 26.58 -6.68
CA SER A 263 -1.58 26.82 -6.73
C SER A 263 -2.44 25.62 -6.29
N SER A 264 -1.85 24.42 -6.16
CA SER A 264 -2.59 23.19 -5.86
C SER A 264 -3.06 23.09 -4.41
N ASN A 265 -4.37 23.21 -4.18
CA ASN A 265 -4.99 22.85 -2.90
C ASN A 265 -5.09 21.31 -2.74
N LEU A 266 -5.48 20.83 -1.55
CA LEU A 266 -5.62 19.39 -1.29
C LEU A 266 -7.00 18.91 -1.76
N THR A 267 -7.15 18.80 -3.08
CA THR A 267 -8.37 18.32 -3.76
C THR A 267 -8.00 17.39 -4.92
N ARG A 268 -8.90 16.52 -5.36
CA ARG A 268 -8.61 15.56 -6.44
C ARG A 268 -8.22 16.27 -7.74
N THR A 269 -8.97 17.31 -8.10
CA THR A 269 -8.73 18.13 -9.30
C THR A 269 -7.35 18.75 -9.24
N ALA A 270 -7.05 19.52 -8.19
CA ALA A 270 -5.80 20.25 -8.06
C ALA A 270 -4.55 19.35 -8.01
N LEU A 271 -4.69 18.11 -7.55
CA LEU A 271 -3.57 17.17 -7.48
C LEU A 271 -3.41 16.28 -8.72
N SER A 272 -4.48 16.05 -9.50
CA SER A 272 -4.48 14.99 -10.54
C SER A 272 -4.75 15.47 -11.97
N GLN A 273 -5.63 16.45 -12.17
CA GLN A 273 -6.13 16.81 -13.51
C GLN A 273 -6.13 18.32 -13.78
N GLY A 274 -6.16 19.13 -12.73
CA GLY A 274 -6.17 20.58 -12.81
C GLY A 274 -4.86 21.11 -13.38
N VAL A 275 -4.95 22.17 -14.19
CA VAL A 275 -3.78 22.92 -14.65
C VAL A 275 -3.30 23.78 -13.49
N GLU A 276 -2.24 23.36 -12.84
CA GLU A 276 -1.77 23.90 -11.56
C GLU A 276 -0.26 24.04 -11.56
N TRP A 277 0.27 25.18 -11.16
CA TRP A 277 1.72 25.39 -11.13
C TRP A 277 2.25 25.25 -9.71
N ASN A 278 3.23 24.36 -9.54
CA ASN A 278 3.90 24.14 -8.28
C ASN A 278 5.41 24.17 -8.49
N TYR A 279 6.07 25.12 -7.83
CA TYR A 279 7.52 25.25 -7.88
C TYR A 279 8.16 24.35 -6.83
N ARG A 280 9.03 23.45 -7.30
CA ARG A 280 9.82 22.51 -6.51
C ARG A 280 11.10 23.18 -6.05
N VAL A 281 11.28 23.24 -4.74
CA VAL A 281 12.46 23.77 -4.06
C VAL A 281 13.20 22.60 -3.42
N VAL A 282 14.47 22.39 -3.77
CA VAL A 282 15.33 21.36 -3.18
C VAL A 282 16.59 21.99 -2.59
N PRO A 283 17.01 21.63 -1.36
CA PRO A 283 18.14 22.27 -0.66
C PRO A 283 19.45 22.18 -1.42
N SER A 284 19.67 21.09 -2.14
CA SER A 284 20.88 20.85 -2.93
C SER A 284 21.07 21.83 -4.11
N ARG A 285 20.00 22.51 -4.55
CA ARG A 285 20.07 23.60 -5.52
C ARG A 285 19.88 24.98 -4.88
N GLU A 286 18.95 25.08 -3.93
CA GLU A 286 18.44 26.34 -3.43
C GLU A 286 18.25 26.27 -1.90
N ALA A 287 19.34 26.03 -1.17
CA ALA A 287 19.33 25.90 0.28
C ALA A 287 18.64 27.10 0.98
N ALA A 288 18.93 28.33 0.55
CA ALA A 288 18.32 29.53 1.12
C ALA A 288 16.81 29.59 0.87
N GLY A 289 16.35 29.26 -0.35
CA GLY A 289 14.93 29.23 -0.68
C GLY A 289 14.18 28.17 0.11
N PHE A 290 14.76 26.97 0.27
CA PHE A 290 14.16 25.92 1.10
C PHE A 290 14.03 26.35 2.57
N GLN A 291 15.06 26.98 3.14
CA GLN A 291 15.01 27.51 4.51
C GLN A 291 13.98 28.63 4.68
N GLN A 292 13.77 29.47 3.65
CA GLN A 292 12.71 30.48 3.67
C GLN A 292 11.32 29.84 3.64
N VAL A 293 11.13 28.76 2.87
CA VAL A 293 9.86 28.03 2.85
C VAL A 293 9.57 27.37 4.20
N LEU A 294 10.57 26.74 4.82
CA LEU A 294 10.46 26.20 6.18
C LEU A 294 10.12 27.28 7.21
N GLY A 295 10.87 28.38 7.25
CA GLY A 295 10.60 29.48 8.18
C GLY A 295 9.23 30.13 7.96
N GLY A 296 8.76 30.18 6.71
CA GLY A 296 7.40 30.63 6.39
C GLY A 296 6.32 29.69 6.92
N PHE A 297 6.53 28.37 6.81
CA PHE A 297 5.65 27.38 7.43
C PHE A 297 5.65 27.52 8.95
N GLU A 298 6.82 27.53 9.59
CA GLU A 298 6.96 27.62 11.05
C GLU A 298 6.28 28.87 11.61
N ALA A 299 6.44 30.01 10.93
CA ALA A 299 5.79 31.26 11.30
C ALA A 299 4.25 31.16 11.24
N LEU A 300 3.70 30.53 10.19
CA LEU A 300 2.25 30.30 10.08
C LEU A 300 1.76 29.29 11.13
N PHE A 301 2.54 28.24 11.37
CA PHE A 301 2.18 27.18 12.30
C PHE A 301 2.17 27.68 13.76
N ALA A 302 3.06 28.61 14.09
CA ALA A 302 3.16 29.27 15.40
C ALA A 302 2.34 30.58 15.52
N ASP A 303 1.63 30.99 14.46
CA ASP A 303 0.84 32.22 14.46
C ASP A 303 -0.25 32.17 15.56
N PRO A 304 -0.51 33.26 16.31
CA PRO A 304 -1.56 33.29 17.33
C PRO A 304 -2.98 32.97 16.81
N ALA A 305 -3.25 33.15 15.52
CA ALA A 305 -4.51 32.77 14.88
C ALA A 305 -4.58 31.28 14.53
N THR A 306 -3.46 30.55 14.62
CA THR A 306 -3.39 29.12 14.41
C THR A 306 -3.66 28.37 15.72
N VAL A 307 -4.73 27.58 15.73
CA VAL A 307 -5.17 26.80 16.90
C VAL A 307 -5.10 25.30 16.61
N PRO A 308 -4.97 24.43 17.62
CA PRO A 308 -5.10 22.98 17.43
C PRO A 308 -6.44 22.62 16.77
N LEU A 309 -6.41 21.70 15.83
CA LEU A 309 -7.63 21.12 15.27
C LEU A 309 -8.13 20.04 16.22
N ASP A 310 -9.37 20.17 16.69
CA ASP A 310 -10.05 19.17 17.49
C ASP A 310 -11.54 19.05 17.07
N GLN A 311 -12.24 18.08 17.65
CA GLN A 311 -13.65 17.85 17.33
C GLN A 311 -14.53 19.09 17.61
N ALA A 312 -14.26 19.80 18.72
CA ALA A 312 -15.05 20.97 19.10
C ALA A 312 -14.90 22.10 18.08
N TRP A 313 -13.70 22.27 17.53
CA TRP A 313 -13.45 23.22 16.46
C TRP A 313 -14.21 22.83 15.18
N ILE A 314 -14.19 21.55 14.79
CA ILE A 314 -14.92 21.07 13.59
C ILE A 314 -16.42 21.29 13.74
N ASP A 315 -17.00 20.97 14.90
CA ASP A 315 -18.44 21.13 15.16
C ASP A 315 -18.87 22.61 15.12
N ALA A 316 -18.05 23.49 15.72
CA ALA A 316 -18.25 24.94 15.65
C ALA A 316 -18.09 25.45 14.20
N TYR A 317 -17.12 24.93 13.45
CA TYR A 317 -16.91 25.26 12.05
C TYR A 317 -18.10 24.84 11.19
N ARG A 318 -18.60 23.60 11.32
CA ARG A 318 -19.82 23.13 10.63
C ARG A 318 -20.99 24.09 10.82
N SER A 319 -21.15 24.63 12.03
CA SER A 319 -22.25 25.52 12.38
C SER A 319 -22.12 26.94 11.80
N ARG A 320 -20.89 27.47 11.70
CA ARG A 320 -20.63 28.83 11.18
C ARG A 320 -20.23 28.88 9.71
N ARG A 321 -19.88 27.74 9.10
CA ARG A 321 -19.44 27.65 7.70
C ARG A 321 -20.56 28.14 6.79
N PRO A 322 -20.29 29.10 5.88
CA PRO A 322 -21.27 29.50 4.88
C PRO A 322 -21.71 28.29 4.06
N GLN A 323 -23.01 28.03 4.00
CA GLN A 323 -23.55 27.09 3.03
C GLN A 323 -23.27 27.67 1.64
N VAL A 324 -22.42 27.00 0.85
CA VAL A 324 -22.11 27.43 -0.51
C VAL A 324 -23.39 27.30 -1.33
N SER A 325 -24.18 28.38 -1.40
CA SER A 325 -25.35 28.42 -2.27
C SER A 325 -24.82 28.41 -3.72
N GLU A 326 -25.27 27.47 -4.54
CA GLU A 326 -25.00 27.43 -5.98
C GLU A 326 -25.41 28.74 -6.71
N SER A 327 -26.15 29.63 -6.03
CA SER A 327 -26.68 30.89 -6.54
C SER A 327 -25.76 32.12 -6.47
N ALA A 328 -24.54 32.04 -5.90
CA ALA A 328 -23.65 33.22 -5.83
C ALA A 328 -22.89 33.46 -7.16
N LYS A 329 -23.60 33.91 -8.19
CA LYS A 329 -23.05 34.33 -9.52
C LYS A 329 -22.13 35.58 -9.49
N GLY A 330 -21.54 35.94 -8.35
CA GLY A 330 -20.87 37.24 -8.16
C GLY A 330 -19.39 37.20 -7.78
N ASN A 331 -18.95 36.23 -6.96
CA ASN A 331 -17.56 36.12 -6.53
C ASN A 331 -17.05 34.73 -6.87
N ARG A 332 -16.12 34.67 -7.82
CA ARG A 332 -15.47 33.45 -8.30
C ARG A 332 -14.65 32.86 -7.13
N VAL A 333 -15.23 31.89 -6.41
CA VAL A 333 -14.43 30.96 -5.60
C VAL A 333 -13.57 30.19 -6.60
N GLU A 334 -12.24 30.35 -6.50
CA GLU A 334 -11.25 29.77 -7.44
C GLU A 334 -11.18 28.24 -7.39
N VAL A 335 -11.88 27.60 -6.45
CA VAL A 335 -11.99 26.14 -6.40
C VAL A 335 -13.09 25.71 -7.35
N THR A 336 -12.72 24.98 -8.39
CA THR A 336 -13.67 24.15 -9.13
C THR A 336 -14.43 23.32 -8.12
N ALA A 337 -15.71 23.63 -7.89
CA ALA A 337 -16.53 22.95 -6.91
C ALA A 337 -16.56 21.46 -7.26
N GLU A 338 -15.72 20.67 -6.59
CA GLU A 338 -15.79 19.23 -6.68
C GLU A 338 -17.11 18.84 -6.05
N ARG A 339 -18.02 18.28 -6.86
CA ARG A 339 -19.27 17.76 -6.32
C ARG A 339 -18.91 16.70 -5.28
N PRO A 340 -19.49 16.75 -4.07
CA PRO A 340 -19.30 15.69 -3.09
C PRO A 340 -19.53 14.34 -3.76
N GLU A 341 -18.63 13.38 -3.53
CA GLU A 341 -18.87 12.02 -4.03
C GLU A 341 -20.23 11.56 -3.51
N PRO A 342 -21.12 11.03 -4.37
CA PRO A 342 -22.41 10.57 -3.92
C PRO A 342 -22.21 9.51 -2.83
N PRO A 343 -23.08 9.49 -1.81
CA PRO A 343 -22.98 8.49 -0.77
C PRO A 343 -22.99 7.10 -1.42
N PRO A 344 -22.09 6.20 -1.00
CA PRO A 344 -22.02 4.86 -1.56
C PRO A 344 -23.37 4.17 -1.37
N GLN A 345 -23.78 3.36 -2.34
CA GLN A 345 -25.03 2.62 -2.30
C GLN A 345 -24.78 1.12 -2.21
N PRO A 346 -25.62 0.37 -1.47
CA PRO A 346 -25.50 -1.08 -1.42
C PRO A 346 -25.76 -1.69 -2.80
N HIS A 347 -25.02 -2.73 -3.17
CA HIS A 347 -25.32 -3.52 -4.37
C HIS A 347 -26.46 -4.53 -4.08
N GLU A 348 -26.91 -5.27 -5.09
CA GLU A 348 -28.14 -6.10 -5.00
C GLU A 348 -28.11 -7.11 -3.85
N VAL A 349 -27.04 -7.89 -3.72
CA VAL A 349 -26.87 -8.85 -2.60
C VAL A 349 -26.93 -8.15 -1.23
N GLN A 350 -26.33 -6.96 -1.10
CA GLN A 350 -26.39 -6.19 0.13
C GLN A 350 -27.81 -5.67 0.39
N LYS A 351 -28.55 -5.23 -0.65
CA LYS A 351 -29.96 -4.83 -0.51
C LYS A 351 -30.84 -5.98 -0.06
N GLU A 352 -30.64 -7.18 -0.59
CA GLU A 352 -31.34 -8.40 -0.16
C GLU A 352 -31.05 -8.71 1.31
N ALA A 353 -29.77 -8.70 1.71
CA ALA A 353 -29.37 -8.93 3.09
C ALA A 353 -29.93 -7.87 4.06
N LEU A 354 -29.95 -6.60 3.67
CA LEU A 354 -30.53 -5.50 4.47
C LEU A 354 -32.04 -5.66 4.65
N ALA A 355 -32.76 -6.04 3.59
CA ALA A 355 -34.20 -6.31 3.67
C ALA A 355 -34.51 -7.48 4.62
N GLU A 356 -33.66 -8.50 4.60
CA GLU A 356 -33.82 -9.69 5.43
C GLU A 356 -33.45 -9.44 6.90
N LEU A 357 -32.41 -8.63 7.14
CA LEU A 357 -32.10 -8.09 8.48
C LEU A 357 -33.28 -7.30 9.04
N GLU A 358 -33.95 -6.51 8.18
CA GLU A 358 -35.11 -5.75 8.60
C GLU A 358 -36.31 -6.62 8.95
N ARG A 359 -36.60 -7.62 8.11
CA ARG A 359 -37.64 -8.60 8.38
C ARG A 359 -37.39 -9.34 9.69
N THR A 360 -36.15 -9.79 9.90
CA THR A 360 -35.72 -10.49 11.12
C THR A 360 -35.96 -9.64 12.38
N ARG A 361 -35.62 -8.34 12.34
CA ARG A 361 -35.90 -7.42 13.45
C ARG A 361 -37.39 -7.18 13.67
N ALA A 362 -38.17 -7.05 12.60
CA ALA A 362 -39.62 -6.87 12.66
C ALA A 362 -40.33 -8.09 13.29
N GLU A 363 -39.76 -9.29 13.13
CA GLU A 363 -40.21 -10.53 13.78
C GLU A 363 -39.81 -10.62 15.27
N GLY A 364 -39.07 -9.63 15.78
CA GLY A 364 -38.71 -9.51 17.19
C GLY A 364 -37.36 -10.14 17.56
N ALA A 365 -36.60 -10.64 16.58
CA ALA A 365 -35.27 -11.18 16.83
C ALA A 365 -34.29 -10.07 17.22
N ARG A 366 -33.43 -10.38 18.20
CA ARG A 366 -32.39 -9.48 18.72
C ARG A 366 -30.97 -9.87 18.29
N ALA A 367 -30.84 -10.92 17.50
CA ALA A 367 -29.56 -11.35 16.95
C ALA A 367 -29.76 -12.05 15.62
N GLY A 368 -28.74 -12.00 14.76
CA GLY A 368 -28.77 -12.63 13.45
C GLY A 368 -27.39 -12.87 12.87
N LEU A 369 -27.25 -13.94 12.10
CA LEU A 369 -26.03 -14.29 11.37
C LEU A 369 -26.20 -14.01 9.88
N VAL A 370 -25.28 -13.25 9.30
CA VAL A 370 -25.18 -13.07 7.85
C VAL A 370 -23.89 -13.70 7.34
N VAL A 371 -24.03 -14.57 6.34
CA VAL A 371 -22.93 -15.28 5.69
C VAL A 371 -22.71 -14.71 4.30
N LEU A 372 -21.60 -14.00 4.08
CA LEU A 372 -21.26 -13.45 2.77
C LEU A 372 -19.83 -13.79 2.39
N ALA A 373 -19.65 -14.26 1.16
CA ALA A 373 -18.35 -14.46 0.55
C ALA A 373 -17.44 -13.22 0.68
N THR A 374 -16.14 -13.45 0.86
CA THR A 374 -15.13 -12.38 0.80
C THR A 374 -15.22 -11.65 -0.53
N GLY A 375 -15.17 -10.31 -0.49
CA GLY A 375 -15.36 -9.47 -1.67
C GLY A 375 -16.78 -8.93 -1.86
N LEU A 376 -17.80 -9.51 -1.22
CA LEU A 376 -19.18 -8.96 -1.22
C LEU A 376 -19.40 -7.81 -0.22
N GLY A 377 -18.34 -7.37 0.46
CA GLY A 377 -18.39 -6.22 1.36
C GLY A 377 -19.18 -6.44 2.66
N LYS A 378 -18.81 -7.44 3.48
CA LYS A 378 -19.37 -7.64 4.84
C LYS A 378 -19.37 -6.36 5.68
N THR A 379 -18.23 -5.66 5.68
CA THR A 379 -18.06 -4.39 6.41
C THR A 379 -18.99 -3.31 5.88
N TRP A 380 -19.13 -3.19 4.56
CA TRP A 380 -20.09 -2.27 3.92
C TRP A 380 -21.53 -2.58 4.31
N LEU A 381 -21.94 -3.85 4.25
CA LEU A 381 -23.26 -4.27 4.70
C LEU A 381 -23.54 -3.79 6.12
N SER A 382 -22.61 -4.03 7.05
CA SER A 382 -22.79 -3.62 8.44
C SER A 382 -22.80 -2.11 8.64
N ALA A 383 -22.03 -1.36 7.84
CA ALA A 383 -22.05 0.09 7.86
C ALA A 383 -23.41 0.62 7.40
N PHE A 384 -23.96 0.08 6.30
CA PHE A 384 -25.31 0.41 5.82
C PHE A 384 -26.39 0.07 6.84
N ASP A 385 -26.35 -1.14 7.43
CA ASP A 385 -27.35 -1.57 8.42
C ASP A 385 -27.25 -0.76 9.72
N SER A 386 -26.05 -0.31 10.10
CA SER A 386 -25.85 0.52 11.29
C SER A 386 -26.35 1.96 11.13
N HIS A 387 -26.61 2.42 9.90
CA HIS A 387 -27.02 3.80 9.61
C HIS A 387 -28.53 3.98 9.78
N ARG A 388 -28.98 3.74 11.01
CA ARG A 388 -30.38 3.79 11.39
C ARG A 388 -30.55 4.66 12.63
N PRO A 389 -31.64 5.45 12.73
CA PRO A 389 -31.86 6.35 13.86
C PRO A 389 -31.87 5.66 15.24
N GLU A 390 -32.30 4.40 15.29
CA GLU A 390 -32.34 3.60 16.52
C GLU A 390 -30.97 3.11 17.01
N PHE A 391 -29.94 3.18 16.17
CA PHE A 391 -28.57 2.75 16.47
C PHE A 391 -27.68 3.97 16.71
N GLY A 392 -27.83 4.57 17.89
CA GLY A 392 -27.05 5.72 18.33
C GLY A 392 -25.61 5.34 18.65
N ARG A 393 -25.42 4.24 19.39
CA ARG A 393 -24.09 3.74 19.77
C ARG A 393 -23.82 2.33 19.24
N VAL A 394 -22.75 2.19 18.46
CA VAL A 394 -22.42 0.97 17.72
C VAL A 394 -21.07 0.43 18.17
N LEU A 395 -20.98 -0.89 18.37
CA LEU A 395 -19.72 -1.59 18.62
C LEU A 395 -19.40 -2.49 17.43
N PHE A 396 -18.26 -2.28 16.79
CA PHE A 396 -17.70 -3.18 15.78
C PHE A 396 -16.51 -3.94 16.38
N VAL A 397 -16.57 -5.26 16.36
CA VAL A 397 -15.55 -6.14 16.96
C VAL A 397 -14.85 -6.96 15.88
N ALA A 398 -13.51 -6.94 15.90
CA ALA A 398 -12.68 -7.81 15.07
C ALA A 398 -11.43 -8.28 15.85
N HIS A 399 -10.73 -9.28 15.31
CA HIS A 399 -9.49 -9.82 15.89
C HIS A 399 -8.21 -9.11 15.43
N ARG A 400 -8.22 -8.48 14.25
CA ARG A 400 -7.05 -7.78 13.68
C ARG A 400 -7.29 -6.27 13.68
N GLU A 401 -6.29 -5.52 14.13
CA GLU A 401 -6.37 -4.05 14.17
C GLU A 401 -6.45 -3.42 12.76
N GLU A 402 -5.80 -4.04 11.76
CA GLU A 402 -5.90 -3.64 10.35
C GLU A 402 -7.37 -3.63 9.87
N ILE A 403 -8.15 -4.63 10.26
CA ILE A 403 -9.58 -4.75 9.93
C ILE A 403 -10.37 -3.62 10.61
N LEU A 404 -10.03 -3.27 11.85
CA LEU A 404 -10.67 -2.16 12.57
C LEU A 404 -10.43 -0.82 11.86
N GLY A 405 -9.19 -0.56 11.42
CA GLY A 405 -8.86 0.64 10.65
C GLY A 405 -9.62 0.72 9.31
N GLN A 406 -9.71 -0.41 8.59
CA GLN A 406 -10.50 -0.50 7.35
C GLN A 406 -12.01 -0.32 7.58
N ALA A 407 -12.54 -0.89 8.67
CA ALA A 407 -13.93 -0.74 9.04
C ALA A 407 -14.26 0.71 9.44
N LEU A 408 -13.38 1.37 10.20
CA LEU A 408 -13.52 2.78 10.56
C LEU A 408 -13.65 3.66 9.31
N LYS A 409 -12.76 3.49 8.33
CA LYS A 409 -12.84 4.20 7.03
C LYS A 409 -14.16 3.95 6.31
N THR A 410 -14.63 2.70 6.32
CA THR A 410 -15.90 2.32 5.68
C THR A 410 -17.09 3.00 6.35
N PHE A 411 -17.14 2.97 7.68
CA PHE A 411 -18.21 3.59 8.46
C PHE A 411 -18.18 5.11 8.36
N ARG A 412 -17.00 5.74 8.28
CA ARG A 412 -16.86 7.19 8.09
C ARG A 412 -17.55 7.65 6.79
N ARG A 413 -17.56 6.83 5.73
CA ARG A 413 -18.27 7.14 4.48
C ARG A 413 -19.80 7.07 4.60
N ILE A 414 -20.32 6.31 5.55
CA ILE A 414 -21.77 6.16 5.78
C ILE A 414 -22.27 7.11 6.87
N ARG A 415 -21.46 7.34 7.90
CA ARG A 415 -21.76 8.18 9.06
C ARG A 415 -20.69 9.27 9.21
N PRO A 416 -20.62 10.23 8.27
CA PRO A 416 -19.53 11.21 8.20
C PRO A 416 -19.41 12.08 9.46
N THR A 417 -20.53 12.36 10.11
CA THR A 417 -20.62 13.23 11.29
C THR A 417 -20.56 12.50 12.63
N ALA A 418 -20.55 11.16 12.64
CA ALA A 418 -20.52 10.42 13.90
C ALA A 418 -19.14 10.48 14.53
N LYS A 419 -19.05 10.45 15.86
CA LYS A 419 -17.76 10.27 16.53
C LYS A 419 -17.31 8.80 16.45
N LEU A 420 -16.34 8.50 15.59
CA LEU A 420 -15.72 7.18 15.47
C LEU A 420 -14.48 7.11 16.37
N GLY A 421 -14.22 5.94 16.95
CA GLY A 421 -13.04 5.75 17.79
C GLY A 421 -12.58 4.30 17.87
N LEU A 422 -11.32 4.11 18.25
CA LEU A 422 -10.69 2.80 18.38
C LEU A 422 -10.55 2.37 19.85
N TYR A 423 -10.68 1.07 20.08
CA TYR A 423 -10.44 0.43 21.36
C TYR A 423 -9.52 -0.78 21.19
N THR A 424 -8.22 -0.50 21.16
CA THR A 424 -7.12 -1.44 20.93
C THR A 424 -6.18 -1.50 22.15
N GLY A 425 -5.08 -2.24 22.04
CA GLY A 425 -4.06 -2.25 23.11
C GLY A 425 -3.53 -0.84 23.42
N GLU A 426 -3.38 -0.04 22.36
CA GLU A 426 -2.78 1.29 22.37
C GLU A 426 -3.83 2.38 22.61
N GLN A 427 -4.94 2.39 21.87
CA GLN A 427 -5.98 3.42 21.95
C GLN A 427 -7.23 2.95 22.70
N LYS A 428 -7.87 3.86 23.45
CA LYS A 428 -9.02 3.52 24.30
C LYS A 428 -10.06 4.63 24.30
N ASP A 429 -10.63 4.95 23.13
CA ASP A 429 -11.66 5.99 23.02
C ASP A 429 -13.06 5.48 23.37
N ALA A 430 -13.28 5.21 24.67
CA ALA A 430 -14.56 4.70 25.16
C ALA A 430 -15.76 5.63 24.90
N SER A 431 -15.51 6.90 24.55
CA SER A 431 -16.54 7.92 24.36
C SER A 431 -17.12 7.96 22.95
N ALA A 432 -16.57 7.17 22.02
CA ALA A 432 -17.05 7.13 20.64
C ALA A 432 -18.50 6.64 20.53
N GLU A 433 -19.22 7.23 19.57
CA GLU A 433 -20.54 6.75 19.13
C GLU A 433 -20.41 5.44 18.37
N ILE A 434 -19.36 5.30 17.55
CA ILE A 434 -19.06 4.07 16.82
C ILE A 434 -17.68 3.61 17.25
N LEU A 435 -17.65 2.56 18.07
CA LEU A 435 -16.44 2.03 18.66
C LEU A 435 -15.94 0.81 17.88
N PHE A 436 -14.72 0.87 17.36
CA PHE A 436 -14.03 -0.23 16.69
C PHE A 436 -13.07 -0.89 17.68
N ALA A 437 -13.41 -2.07 18.17
CA ALA A 437 -12.71 -2.71 19.29
C ALA A 437 -12.03 -4.03 18.91
N SER A 438 -10.81 -4.20 19.40
CA SER A 438 -10.15 -5.50 19.36
C SER A 438 -10.79 -6.44 20.38
N VAL A 439 -11.22 -7.61 19.93
CA VAL A 439 -11.79 -8.64 20.81
C VAL A 439 -10.81 -9.04 21.94
N GLN A 440 -9.51 -9.03 21.66
CA GLN A 440 -8.48 -9.41 22.64
C GLN A 440 -8.33 -8.40 23.78
N THR A 441 -8.54 -7.12 23.47
CA THR A 441 -8.48 -6.03 24.45
C THR A 441 -9.79 -5.92 25.20
N LEU A 442 -10.92 -5.82 24.48
CA LEU A 442 -12.22 -5.53 25.08
C LEU A 442 -12.74 -6.69 25.94
N SER A 443 -12.46 -7.96 25.59
CA SER A 443 -12.93 -9.13 26.37
C SER A 443 -12.24 -9.30 27.74
N ARG A 444 -11.23 -8.50 28.06
CA ARG A 444 -10.59 -8.50 29.39
C ARG A 444 -11.51 -7.82 30.40
N ALA A 445 -11.73 -8.43 31.56
CA ALA A 445 -12.67 -7.92 32.57
C ALA A 445 -12.43 -6.45 32.97
N THR A 446 -11.17 -6.01 33.04
CA THR A 446 -10.78 -4.62 33.35
C THR A 446 -11.23 -3.59 32.31
N HIS A 447 -11.52 -4.03 31.09
CA HIS A 447 -11.98 -3.22 29.97
C HIS A 447 -13.48 -3.42 29.72
N LEU A 448 -13.94 -4.67 29.71
CA LEU A 448 -15.34 -5.03 29.50
C LEU A 448 -16.25 -4.34 30.53
N ASN A 449 -15.87 -4.41 31.82
CA ASN A 449 -16.67 -3.85 32.92
C ASN A 449 -16.66 -2.31 32.97
N ARG A 450 -15.99 -1.64 32.04
CA ARG A 450 -16.06 -0.17 31.91
C ARG A 450 -17.29 0.29 31.14
N PHE A 451 -17.95 -0.62 30.46
CA PHE A 451 -19.16 -0.36 29.69
C PHE A 451 -20.33 -1.03 30.39
N GLU A 452 -21.47 -0.35 30.47
CA GLU A 452 -22.73 -0.98 30.87
C GLU A 452 -23.13 -2.07 29.87
N ARG A 453 -23.99 -3.00 30.28
CA ARG A 453 -24.42 -4.12 29.43
C ARG A 453 -25.18 -3.63 28.20
N ASP A 454 -25.98 -2.59 28.33
CA ASP A 454 -26.77 -1.95 27.28
C ASP A 454 -26.05 -0.74 26.65
N ALA A 455 -24.74 -0.61 26.85
CA ALA A 455 -23.95 0.53 26.40
C ALA A 455 -23.94 0.74 24.87
N PHE A 456 -24.28 -0.29 24.10
CA PHE A 456 -24.31 -0.28 22.64
C PHE A 456 -25.68 -0.72 22.14
N ASP A 457 -26.30 0.07 21.27
CA ASP A 457 -27.55 -0.26 20.61
C ASP A 457 -27.37 -1.40 19.59
N TYR A 458 -26.19 -1.46 18.96
CA TYR A 458 -25.89 -2.39 17.88
C TYR A 458 -24.48 -2.96 18.04
N VAL A 459 -24.35 -4.29 18.10
CA VAL A 459 -23.05 -4.97 18.21
C VAL A 459 -22.82 -5.80 16.96
N ILE A 460 -21.75 -5.49 16.25
CA ILE A 460 -21.32 -6.18 15.04
C ILE A 460 -20.05 -6.97 15.39
N VAL A 461 -20.07 -8.25 15.07
CA VAL A 461 -18.93 -9.14 15.31
C VAL A 461 -18.50 -9.72 13.97
N ASP A 462 -17.35 -9.25 13.48
CA ASP A 462 -16.73 -9.75 12.25
C ASP A 462 -15.95 -11.03 12.51
N GLU A 463 -15.81 -11.83 11.46
CA GLU A 463 -15.29 -13.21 11.52
C GLU A 463 -15.96 -14.03 12.63
N PHE A 464 -17.29 -14.01 12.64
CA PHE A 464 -18.14 -14.67 13.64
C PHE A 464 -17.92 -16.18 13.75
N HIS A 465 -17.25 -16.80 12.79
CA HIS A 465 -16.82 -18.19 12.89
C HIS A 465 -15.82 -18.43 14.05
N HIS A 466 -15.30 -17.38 14.69
CA HIS A 466 -14.52 -17.44 15.93
C HIS A 466 -15.36 -17.32 17.22
N ALA A 467 -16.70 -17.19 17.12
CA ALA A 467 -17.54 -16.80 18.25
C ALA A 467 -17.54 -17.80 19.42
N ASP A 468 -17.22 -19.08 19.20
CA ASP A 468 -17.10 -20.08 20.27
C ASP A 468 -15.82 -19.94 21.11
N ALA A 469 -14.85 -19.13 20.67
CA ALA A 469 -13.68 -18.82 21.48
C ALA A 469 -14.11 -18.10 22.77
N ARG A 470 -13.46 -18.43 23.90
CA ARG A 470 -13.77 -17.84 25.21
C ARG A 470 -13.77 -16.31 25.22
N THR A 471 -12.92 -15.69 24.41
CA THR A 471 -12.82 -14.22 24.28
C THR A 471 -14.06 -13.62 23.62
N TYR A 472 -14.55 -14.22 22.54
CA TYR A 472 -15.78 -13.79 21.87
C TYR A 472 -17.01 -14.05 22.73
N ARG A 473 -17.12 -15.26 23.30
CA ARG A 473 -18.22 -15.62 24.23
C ARG A 473 -18.38 -14.61 25.36
N ARG A 474 -17.29 -14.24 26.03
CA ARG A 474 -17.33 -13.23 27.11
C ARG A 474 -17.93 -11.90 26.68
N LEU A 475 -17.67 -11.47 25.44
CA LEU A 475 -18.19 -10.22 24.92
C LEU A 475 -19.68 -10.36 24.55
N ILE A 476 -20.01 -11.41 23.80
CA ILE A 476 -21.36 -11.70 23.32
C ILE A 476 -22.34 -11.94 24.48
N ASP A 477 -21.89 -12.68 25.52
CA ASP A 477 -22.71 -12.98 26.70
C ASP A 477 -22.82 -11.78 27.67
N TYR A 478 -21.97 -10.75 27.52
CA TYR A 478 -21.96 -9.58 28.39
C TYR A 478 -22.87 -8.45 27.90
N PHE A 479 -22.78 -8.10 26.61
CA PHE A 479 -23.53 -7.00 26.04
C PHE A 479 -24.97 -7.41 25.68
N GLU A 480 -25.91 -6.51 25.93
CA GLU A 480 -27.35 -6.67 25.68
C GLU A 480 -27.83 -5.60 24.69
N PRO A 481 -27.38 -5.63 23.43
CA PRO A 481 -27.76 -4.63 22.44
C PRO A 481 -29.21 -4.81 21.97
N LYS A 482 -29.74 -3.79 21.28
CA LYS A 482 -31.02 -3.92 20.55
C LYS A 482 -30.90 -4.97 19.44
N PHE A 483 -29.74 -5.07 18.80
CA PHE A 483 -29.43 -6.14 17.87
C PHE A 483 -27.95 -6.53 17.83
N LEU A 484 -27.68 -7.83 17.77
CA LEU A 484 -26.35 -8.41 17.56
C LEU A 484 -26.24 -9.01 16.15
N LEU A 485 -25.31 -8.49 15.35
CA LEU A 485 -25.02 -8.98 14.01
C LEU A 485 -23.71 -9.78 13.99
N GLY A 486 -23.81 -11.07 13.67
CA GLY A 486 -22.67 -11.90 13.30
C GLY A 486 -22.39 -11.83 11.80
N LEU A 487 -21.15 -11.60 11.42
CA LEU A 487 -20.69 -11.61 10.02
C LEU A 487 -19.63 -12.68 9.81
N THR A 488 -19.78 -13.53 8.80
CA THR A 488 -18.73 -14.49 8.43
C THR A 488 -18.76 -14.82 6.94
N ALA A 489 -17.63 -15.23 6.38
CA ALA A 489 -17.59 -15.85 5.05
C ALA A 489 -17.80 -17.38 5.09
N THR A 490 -17.52 -18.00 6.22
CA THR A 490 -17.59 -19.44 6.40
C THR A 490 -18.42 -19.74 7.65
N PRO A 491 -19.60 -20.36 7.52
CA PRO A 491 -20.38 -20.77 8.68
C PRO A 491 -19.91 -22.11 9.24
N GLU A 492 -19.20 -22.92 8.43
CA GLU A 492 -18.86 -24.31 8.74
C GLU A 492 -17.36 -24.43 9.07
N ARG A 493 -17.04 -24.80 10.32
CA ARG A 493 -15.77 -25.42 10.71
C ARG A 493 -16.05 -26.84 11.21
N THR A 494 -15.06 -27.73 11.07
CA THR A 494 -15.01 -29.13 11.53
C THR A 494 -15.40 -29.37 13.00
N ASP A 495 -15.46 -28.29 13.78
CA ASP A 495 -15.60 -28.23 15.22
C ASP A 495 -17.09 -28.19 15.66
N GLY A 496 -18.04 -28.00 14.72
CA GLY A 496 -19.49 -28.23 14.92
C GLY A 496 -20.15 -27.38 16.02
N GLY A 497 -19.54 -26.26 16.41
CA GLY A 497 -20.05 -25.39 17.46
C GLY A 497 -21.30 -24.60 17.04
N ASN A 498 -22.13 -24.29 18.04
CA ASN A 498 -23.49 -23.78 17.91
C ASN A 498 -23.51 -22.26 17.59
N LEU A 499 -22.83 -21.85 16.50
CA LEU A 499 -22.74 -20.45 16.07
C LEU A 499 -24.11 -19.81 15.84
N LEU A 500 -25.05 -20.58 15.28
CA LEU A 500 -26.42 -20.10 15.09
C LEU A 500 -27.13 -19.83 16.42
N ALA A 501 -26.89 -20.64 17.45
CA ALA A 501 -27.48 -20.44 18.77
C ALA A 501 -27.07 -19.11 19.40
N LEU A 502 -25.85 -18.63 19.14
CA LEU A 502 -25.40 -17.29 19.55
C LEU A 502 -26.17 -16.16 18.87
N CYS A 503 -26.74 -16.43 17.70
CA CYS A 503 -27.59 -15.53 16.94
C CYS A 503 -29.08 -15.87 17.10
N GLY A 504 -29.47 -16.59 18.16
CA GLY A 504 -30.87 -16.94 18.41
C GLY A 504 -31.48 -17.87 17.36
N GLU A 505 -30.67 -18.73 16.76
CA GLU A 505 -31.02 -19.62 15.64
C GLU A 505 -31.43 -18.87 14.35
N ASN A 506 -31.07 -17.60 14.22
CA ASN A 506 -31.43 -16.77 13.07
C ASN A 506 -30.28 -16.69 12.05
N LEU A 507 -30.29 -17.57 11.05
CA LEU A 507 -29.53 -17.35 9.81
C LEU A 507 -30.31 -16.37 8.95
N VAL A 508 -29.89 -15.10 8.97
CA VAL A 508 -30.59 -14.02 8.27
C VAL A 508 -30.41 -14.16 6.77
N TYR A 509 -29.16 -14.19 6.29
CA TYR A 509 -28.89 -14.22 4.85
C TYR A 509 -27.61 -14.99 4.55
N ARG A 510 -27.56 -15.65 3.39
CA ARG A 510 -26.40 -16.39 2.90
C ARG A 510 -26.20 -16.12 1.41
N CYS A 511 -25.02 -15.64 1.03
CA CYS A 511 -24.54 -15.63 -0.35
C CYS A 511 -23.09 -16.14 -0.38
N GLY A 512 -22.90 -17.35 -0.90
CA GLY A 512 -21.62 -18.05 -0.94
C GLY A 512 -20.75 -17.65 -2.14
N VAL A 513 -19.50 -18.13 -2.17
CA VAL A 513 -18.54 -17.82 -3.24
C VAL A 513 -19.06 -18.24 -4.61
N GLN A 514 -19.66 -19.43 -4.71
CA GLN A 514 -20.18 -19.95 -5.98
C GLN A 514 -21.29 -19.06 -6.53
N GLU A 515 -22.32 -18.79 -5.72
CA GLU A 515 -23.45 -17.93 -6.10
C GLU A 515 -22.98 -16.52 -6.49
N ALA A 516 -22.03 -15.96 -5.73
CA ALA A 516 -21.47 -14.65 -6.00
C ALA A 516 -20.70 -14.56 -7.33
N ILE A 517 -20.02 -15.65 -7.75
CA ILE A 517 -19.39 -15.75 -9.07
C ILE A 517 -20.45 -15.88 -10.17
N GLU A 518 -21.45 -16.74 -9.97
CA GLU A 518 -22.55 -16.95 -10.93
C GLU A 518 -23.34 -15.66 -11.18
N ARG A 519 -23.51 -14.83 -10.14
CA ARG A 519 -24.16 -13.51 -10.21
C ARG A 519 -23.24 -12.38 -10.70
N GLY A 520 -21.96 -12.66 -10.99
CA GLY A 520 -21.01 -11.69 -11.53
C GLY A 520 -20.45 -10.67 -10.52
N PHE A 521 -20.65 -10.89 -9.21
CA PHE A 521 -20.08 -10.03 -8.17
C PHE A 521 -18.62 -10.37 -7.84
N LEU A 522 -18.20 -11.62 -8.06
CA LEU A 522 -16.83 -12.09 -7.85
C LEU A 522 -16.21 -12.61 -9.15
N ALA A 523 -14.90 -12.45 -9.27
CA ALA A 523 -14.15 -13.01 -10.39
C ALA A 523 -14.11 -14.55 -10.31
N SER A 524 -14.26 -15.20 -11.47
CA SER A 524 -14.05 -16.64 -11.58
C SER A 524 -12.59 -17.01 -11.30
N TYR A 525 -12.35 -18.13 -10.60
CA TYR A 525 -11.00 -18.63 -10.34
C TYR A 525 -10.82 -20.07 -10.81
N ARG A 526 -9.57 -20.46 -11.08
CA ARG A 526 -9.17 -21.86 -11.30
C ARG A 526 -8.30 -22.30 -10.14
N TYR A 527 -8.78 -23.25 -9.37
CA TYR A 527 -8.01 -23.83 -8.28
C TYR A 527 -7.09 -24.94 -8.82
N PHE A 528 -5.79 -24.82 -8.55
CA PHE A 528 -4.80 -25.85 -8.87
C PHE A 528 -4.29 -26.44 -7.56
N GLY A 529 -4.80 -27.62 -7.19
CA GLY A 529 -4.22 -28.42 -6.12
C GLY A 529 -2.93 -29.06 -6.63
N VAL A 530 -1.78 -28.46 -6.31
CA VAL A 530 -0.48 -28.99 -6.69
C VAL A 530 -0.05 -29.99 -5.60
N PRO A 531 0.08 -31.30 -5.92
CA PRO A 531 0.56 -32.26 -4.95
C PRO A 531 2.02 -31.95 -4.62
N ASP A 532 2.33 -31.87 -3.33
CA ASP A 532 3.71 -31.90 -2.86
C ASP A 532 4.14 -33.37 -2.64
N SER A 533 5.42 -33.64 -2.88
CA SER A 533 6.09 -34.92 -2.59
C SER A 533 6.48 -35.09 -1.11
N VAL A 534 6.26 -34.07 -0.28
CA VAL A 534 6.55 -34.13 1.16
C VAL A 534 5.60 -35.09 1.87
N ASP A 535 6.18 -36.09 2.53
CA ASP A 535 5.45 -37.07 3.34
C ASP A 535 5.13 -36.50 4.73
N TYR A 536 3.92 -35.98 4.91
CA TYR A 536 3.43 -35.45 6.18
C TYR A 536 2.91 -36.53 7.15
N THR A 537 2.96 -37.82 6.81
CA THR A 537 2.41 -38.90 7.66
C THR A 537 3.10 -39.02 9.01
N ASN A 538 4.35 -38.58 9.11
CA ASN A 538 5.14 -38.63 10.33
C ASN A 538 5.00 -37.39 11.22
N ILE A 539 4.21 -36.38 10.81
CA ILE A 539 3.99 -35.18 11.62
C ILE A 539 2.81 -35.39 12.57
N PRO A 540 3.04 -35.36 13.90
CA PRO A 540 1.96 -35.54 14.87
C PRO A 540 0.92 -34.45 14.74
N TRP A 541 -0.35 -34.84 14.61
CA TRP A 541 -1.47 -33.90 14.67
C TRP A 541 -1.75 -33.52 16.12
N ARG A 542 -1.63 -32.23 16.43
CA ARG A 542 -2.17 -31.65 17.67
C ARG A 542 -3.30 -30.71 17.30
N SER A 543 -4.50 -31.27 17.19
CA SER A 543 -5.82 -30.61 17.07
C SER A 543 -5.80 -29.06 17.10
N PRO A 544 -6.06 -28.32 16.00
CA PRO A 544 -6.33 -28.66 14.61
C PRO A 544 -5.15 -28.32 13.67
N LYS A 545 -3.91 -28.31 14.19
CA LYS A 545 -2.72 -27.92 13.42
C LYS A 545 -1.62 -28.98 13.50
N PHE A 546 -0.74 -28.96 12.51
CA PHE A 546 0.54 -29.66 12.57
C PHE A 546 1.43 -29.01 13.64
N ASP A 547 2.30 -29.80 14.25
CA ASP A 547 3.36 -29.27 15.10
C ASP A 547 4.39 -28.54 14.21
N GLU A 548 4.32 -27.21 14.17
CA GLU A 548 5.13 -26.38 13.27
C GLU A 548 6.65 -26.54 13.54
N GLU A 549 7.05 -26.91 14.76
CA GLU A 549 8.46 -27.16 15.12
C GLU A 549 9.00 -28.46 14.50
N GLN A 550 8.13 -29.33 13.97
CA GLN A 550 8.51 -30.58 13.30
C GLN A 550 8.45 -30.49 11.77
N LEU A 551 8.21 -29.30 11.20
CA LEU A 551 8.23 -29.02 9.75
C LEU A 551 9.66 -28.72 9.22
N ASN A 552 10.69 -29.41 9.73
CA ASN A 552 12.08 -29.23 9.27
C ASN A 552 12.36 -29.88 7.92
#